data_AF-A0A1V5SBJ8-F1
#
_entry.id   AF-A0A1V5SBJ8-F1
#
_cell.length_a   1.000
_cell.length_b   1.000
_cell.length_c   1.000
_cell.angle_alpha   90.00
_cell.angle_beta   90.00
_cell.angle_gamma   90.00
#
_symmetry.space_group_name_H-M   'P 1'
#
loop_
_entity.id
_entity.type
_entity.pdbx_description
1 polymer ?
#
loop_
_entity_poly.entity_id
_entity_poly.type
_entity_poly.pdbx_seq_one_letter_code
_entity_poly.pdbx_strand_id
1 'polypeptide(L)'
;MKRTFMKTSRAQKGFVLALSAILLLCISVILAAFVFLTTVRLRSLATGAASTKAFWLAEAGIQQVASQLKRNLDYRTEPVNLSGSLGEGSYSVSVVTPVDPRVCVATSTGTVDGISRTITQTLTVRTIGWEAQFTEYAVFAGMGQSNVTLRNNAEIKGDVYVGGTVRTLDSSSVSGTVFAPSGSGNYVREPLPVPPVTMPKLTKKWYDGVMSVAATYPKEDVTYTSIDLTGQILYVNGKVTLTNASGTGTIISVGSLEVNGTIGSGVTIISNGTVSIGANSQVSPDVMFYGRNAVTANNPGIVMEQVTIFSPGNVDISNGARIGGVVFADSNITVSGNSVVTGSVAAGGSVTLNASMVIQDKEKLPQQVPFGVVGKEESIVFSDWRE
;
A
#
# COMPACT_ATOMS: atom_id res chain seq x y z
N MET A 1 -5.07 -90.10 -78.93
CA MET A 1 -4.52 -88.74 -79.12
C MET A 1 -5.04 -87.87 -77.97
N LYS A 2 -4.12 -87.23 -77.21
CA LYS A 2 -4.23 -86.15 -76.19
C LYS A 2 -5.61 -85.87 -75.52
N ARG A 3 -5.73 -86.04 -74.19
CA ARG A 3 -5.68 -84.99 -73.13
C ARG A 3 -6.44 -83.71 -73.54
N THR A 4 -7.36 -83.16 -72.72
CA THR A 4 -6.99 -82.30 -71.59
C THR A 4 -8.17 -82.08 -70.62
N PHE A 5 -7.88 -82.26 -69.34
CA PHE A 5 -8.64 -81.82 -68.17
C PHE A 5 -8.78 -80.29 -68.15
N MET A 6 -9.98 -79.74 -67.96
CA MET A 6 -10.10 -78.43 -67.29
C MET A 6 -11.36 -78.42 -66.42
N LYS A 7 -11.18 -78.87 -65.17
CA LYS A 7 -12.13 -78.67 -64.07
C LYS A 7 -11.52 -77.66 -63.10
N THR A 8 -11.29 -76.44 -63.59
CA THR A 8 -10.88 -75.30 -62.76
C THR A 8 -12.13 -74.51 -62.35
N SER A 9 -12.69 -74.78 -61.17
CA SER A 9 -13.54 -73.76 -60.51
C SER A 9 -13.80 -73.95 -59.01
N ARG A 10 -13.39 -75.07 -58.39
CA ARG A 10 -13.60 -75.26 -56.93
C ARG A 10 -12.45 -74.70 -56.06
N ALA A 11 -11.21 -74.72 -56.53
CA ALA A 11 -10.05 -74.24 -55.76
C ALA A 11 -9.94 -72.70 -55.68
N GLN A 12 -10.39 -71.95 -56.70
CA GLN A 12 -10.39 -70.49 -56.68
C GLN A 12 -11.44 -69.89 -55.72
N LYS A 13 -12.55 -70.60 -55.46
CA LYS A 13 -13.60 -70.11 -54.56
C LYS A 13 -13.19 -70.17 -53.07
N GLY A 14 -12.35 -71.12 -52.67
CA GLY A 14 -11.82 -71.22 -51.31
C GLY A 14 -10.73 -70.19 -51.01
N PHE A 15 -9.86 -69.91 -51.99
CA PHE A 15 -8.81 -68.88 -51.86
C PHE A 15 -9.39 -67.47 -51.75
N VAL A 16 -10.43 -67.14 -52.54
CA VAL A 16 -11.12 -65.85 -52.46
C VAL A 16 -11.77 -65.66 -51.08
N LEU A 17 -12.39 -66.70 -50.53
CA LEU A 17 -12.99 -66.63 -49.19
C LEU A 17 -11.94 -66.35 -48.10
N ALA A 18 -10.80 -67.06 -48.12
CA ALA A 18 -9.73 -66.87 -47.16
C ALA A 18 -9.08 -65.47 -47.28
N LEU A 19 -8.85 -65.01 -48.51
CA LEU A 19 -8.33 -63.66 -48.76
C LEU A 19 -9.29 -62.58 -48.28
N SER A 20 -10.60 -62.71 -48.57
CA SER A 20 -11.63 -61.79 -48.09
C SER A 20 -11.72 -61.77 -46.57
N ALA A 21 -11.59 -62.93 -45.91
CA ALA A 21 -11.58 -63.02 -44.45
C ALA A 21 -10.36 -62.32 -43.83
N ILE A 22 -9.16 -62.50 -44.41
CA ILE A 22 -7.95 -61.80 -43.98
C ILE A 22 -8.09 -60.29 -44.21
N LEU A 23 -8.63 -59.88 -45.36
CA LEU A 23 -8.82 -58.46 -45.68
C LEU A 23 -9.83 -57.79 -44.73
N LEU A 24 -10.94 -58.47 -44.42
CA LEU A 24 -11.92 -58.01 -43.43
C LEU A 24 -11.33 -57.92 -42.02
N LEU A 25 -10.46 -58.86 -41.65
CA LEU A 25 -9.76 -58.83 -40.37
C LEU A 25 -8.75 -57.67 -40.30
N CYS A 26 -8.02 -57.40 -41.38
CA CYS A 26 -7.15 -56.22 -41.45
C CYS A 26 -7.95 -54.91 -41.33
N ILE A 27 -9.09 -54.81 -42.03
CA ILE A 27 -9.97 -53.63 -41.97
C ILE A 27 -10.54 -53.43 -40.56
N SER A 28 -10.95 -54.50 -39.88
CA SER A 28 -11.50 -54.40 -38.51
C SER A 28 -10.43 -53.95 -37.50
N VAL A 29 -9.19 -54.41 -37.64
CA VAL A 29 -8.06 -53.94 -36.82
C VAL A 29 -7.78 -52.45 -37.07
N ILE A 30 -7.80 -52.00 -38.33
CA ILE A 30 -7.61 -50.58 -38.67
C ILE A 30 -8.73 -49.71 -38.10
N LEU A 31 -10.00 -50.16 -38.21
CA LEU A 31 -11.15 -49.48 -37.61
C LEU A 31 -11.03 -49.38 -36.10
N ALA A 32 -10.66 -50.46 -35.41
CA ALA A 32 -10.46 -50.46 -33.97
C ALA A 32 -9.33 -49.51 -33.55
N ALA A 33 -8.21 -49.51 -34.28
CA ALA A 33 -7.09 -48.60 -34.04
C ALA A 33 -7.50 -47.12 -34.25
N PHE A 34 -8.29 -46.83 -35.28
CA PHE A 34 -8.80 -45.48 -35.54
C PHE A 34 -9.73 -44.98 -34.43
N VAL A 35 -10.68 -45.82 -33.96
CA VAL A 35 -11.56 -45.49 -32.83
C VAL A 35 -10.75 -45.26 -31.56
N PHE A 36 -9.75 -46.09 -31.30
CA PHE A 36 -8.85 -45.94 -30.16
C PHE A 36 -8.06 -44.61 -30.22
N LEU A 37 -7.40 -44.32 -31.34
CA LEU A 37 -6.68 -43.06 -31.56
C LEU A 37 -7.58 -41.83 -31.40
N THR A 38 -8.80 -41.89 -31.93
CA THR A 38 -9.78 -40.81 -31.82
C THR A 38 -10.19 -40.61 -30.36
N THR A 39 -10.44 -41.69 -29.63
CA THR A 39 -10.80 -41.63 -28.20
C THR A 39 -9.68 -41.03 -27.35
N VAL A 40 -8.43 -41.42 -27.59
CA VAL A 40 -7.25 -40.87 -26.89
C VAL A 40 -7.08 -39.38 -27.20
N ARG A 41 -7.22 -38.97 -28.46
CA ARG A 41 -7.14 -37.56 -28.85
C ARG A 41 -8.24 -36.72 -28.22
N LEU A 42 -9.49 -37.22 -28.20
CA LEU A 42 -10.61 -36.52 -27.56
C LEU A 42 -10.37 -36.33 -26.06
N ARG A 43 -9.87 -37.35 -25.35
CA ARG A 43 -9.50 -37.20 -23.93
C ARG A 43 -8.37 -36.19 -23.74
N SER A 44 -7.32 -36.26 -24.56
CA SER A 44 -6.21 -35.30 -24.49
C SER A 44 -6.67 -33.86 -24.75
N LEU A 45 -7.60 -33.65 -25.68
CA LEU A 45 -8.20 -32.33 -25.95
C LEU A 45 -9.05 -31.86 -24.77
N ALA A 46 -9.85 -32.75 -24.18
CA ALA A 46 -10.66 -32.44 -23.01
C ALA A 46 -9.76 -32.07 -21.80
N THR A 47 -8.70 -32.83 -21.54
CA THR A 47 -7.70 -32.53 -20.50
C THR A 47 -7.00 -31.21 -20.77
N GLY A 48 -6.61 -30.94 -22.03
CA GLY A 48 -6.00 -29.66 -22.42
C GLY A 48 -6.94 -28.48 -22.20
N ALA A 49 -8.20 -28.62 -22.61
CA ALA A 49 -9.22 -27.59 -22.40
C ALA A 49 -9.49 -27.35 -20.90
N ALA A 50 -9.63 -28.41 -20.11
CA ALA A 50 -9.82 -28.32 -18.66
C ALA A 50 -8.61 -27.70 -17.95
N SER A 51 -7.38 -28.04 -18.36
CA SER A 51 -6.15 -27.40 -17.86
C SER A 51 -6.13 -25.90 -18.14
N THR A 52 -6.48 -25.47 -19.36
CA THR A 52 -6.55 -24.04 -19.71
C THR A 52 -7.64 -23.33 -18.90
N LYS A 53 -8.82 -23.95 -18.74
CA LYS A 53 -9.89 -23.41 -17.88
C LYS A 53 -9.43 -23.29 -16.42
N ALA A 54 -8.74 -24.30 -15.88
CA ALA A 54 -8.18 -24.30 -14.53
C ALA A 54 -7.15 -23.18 -14.34
N PHE A 55 -6.30 -22.93 -15.34
CA PHE A 55 -5.37 -21.80 -15.35
C PHE A 55 -6.10 -20.45 -15.27
N TRP A 56 -7.11 -20.24 -16.11
CA TRP A 56 -7.90 -18.99 -16.08
C TRP A 56 -8.67 -18.80 -14.78
N LEU A 57 -9.11 -19.89 -14.13
CA LEU A 57 -9.71 -19.83 -12.80
C LEU A 57 -8.69 -19.45 -11.73
N ALA A 58 -7.47 -19.97 -11.81
CA ALA A 58 -6.38 -19.57 -10.93
C ALA A 58 -6.10 -18.07 -11.09
N GLU A 59 -5.99 -17.57 -12.33
CA GLU A 59 -5.79 -16.15 -12.63
C GLU A 59 -6.96 -15.29 -12.12
N ALA A 60 -8.21 -15.75 -12.30
CA ALA A 60 -9.38 -15.06 -11.76
C ALA A 60 -9.32 -14.89 -10.24
N GLY A 61 -8.81 -15.89 -9.52
CA GLY A 61 -8.54 -15.79 -8.08
C GLY A 61 -7.54 -14.69 -7.73
N ILE A 62 -6.42 -14.59 -8.47
CA ILE A 62 -5.43 -13.51 -8.29
C ILE A 62 -6.05 -12.13 -8.58
N GLN A 63 -6.86 -12.01 -9.63
CA GLN A 63 -7.57 -10.77 -9.95
C GLN A 63 -8.60 -10.39 -8.88
N GLN A 64 -9.23 -11.37 -8.23
CA GLN A 64 -10.12 -11.11 -7.11
C GLN A 64 -9.36 -10.56 -5.90
N VAL A 65 -8.17 -11.09 -5.58
CA VAL A 65 -7.28 -10.53 -4.55
C VAL A 65 -6.92 -9.08 -4.88
N ALA A 66 -6.54 -8.79 -6.13
CA ALA A 66 -6.27 -7.41 -6.56
C ALA A 66 -7.50 -6.50 -6.38
N SER A 67 -8.70 -7.00 -6.66
CA SER A 67 -9.93 -6.24 -6.43
C SER A 67 -10.17 -5.96 -4.94
N GLN A 68 -9.91 -6.93 -4.06
CA GLN A 68 -10.02 -6.74 -2.61
C GLN A 68 -9.01 -5.72 -2.09
N LEU A 69 -7.76 -5.79 -2.54
CA LEU A 69 -6.70 -4.84 -2.18
C LEU A 69 -7.03 -3.39 -2.57
N LYS A 70 -7.80 -3.17 -3.64
CA LYS A 70 -8.31 -1.84 -4.05
C LYS A 70 -9.52 -1.37 -3.25
N ARG A 71 -10.39 -2.29 -2.83
CA ARG A 71 -11.68 -1.94 -2.20
C ARG A 71 -11.60 -1.84 -0.68
N ASN A 72 -10.69 -2.60 -0.08
CA ASN A 72 -10.59 -2.73 1.36
C ASN A 72 -9.13 -2.55 1.82
N LEU A 73 -8.85 -1.40 2.44
CA LEU A 73 -7.53 -1.07 2.99
C LEU A 73 -7.09 -2.09 4.06
N ASP A 74 -8.04 -2.63 4.83
CA ASP A 74 -7.76 -3.59 5.91
C ASP A 74 -7.32 -4.96 5.37
N TYR A 75 -7.75 -5.31 4.16
CA TYR A 75 -7.37 -6.58 3.51
C TYR A 75 -5.86 -6.68 3.25
N ARG A 76 -5.17 -5.53 3.18
CA ARG A 76 -3.70 -5.48 3.04
C ARG A 76 -2.97 -6.01 4.27
N THR A 77 -3.54 -5.71 5.44
CA THR A 77 -2.93 -6.01 6.74
C THR A 77 -3.33 -7.36 7.30
N GLU A 78 -4.52 -7.83 6.94
CA GLU A 78 -5.08 -9.11 7.38
C GLU A 78 -5.80 -9.75 6.19
N PRO A 79 -5.07 -10.28 5.20
CA PRO A 79 -5.70 -10.88 4.05
C PRO A 79 -6.44 -12.15 4.47
N VAL A 80 -7.64 -12.32 3.93
CA VAL A 80 -8.45 -13.52 4.12
C VAL A 80 -8.34 -14.38 2.86
N ASN A 81 -8.19 -15.69 3.06
CA ASN A 81 -8.23 -16.65 1.96
C ASN A 81 -9.56 -16.57 1.22
N LEU A 82 -9.50 -16.62 -0.11
CA LEU A 82 -10.66 -16.49 -0.98
C LEU A 82 -10.95 -17.83 -1.63
N SER A 83 -12.22 -18.05 -1.95
CA SER A 83 -12.62 -19.17 -2.79
C SER A 83 -13.87 -18.78 -3.56
N GLY A 84 -14.02 -19.34 -4.75
CA GLY A 84 -15.21 -19.10 -5.56
C GLY A 84 -15.36 -20.11 -6.68
N SER A 85 -16.49 -20.03 -7.35
CA SER A 85 -16.80 -20.85 -8.53
C SER A 85 -17.19 -19.94 -9.69
N LEU A 86 -16.69 -20.28 -10.88
CA LEU A 86 -16.99 -19.58 -12.13
C LEU A 86 -17.20 -20.62 -13.22
N GLY A 87 -18.40 -20.68 -13.79
CA GLY A 87 -18.77 -21.70 -14.76
C GLY A 87 -18.70 -23.11 -14.18
N GLU A 88 -17.94 -23.99 -14.83
CA GLU A 88 -17.82 -25.42 -14.52
C GLU A 88 -16.73 -25.74 -13.47
N GLY A 89 -16.02 -24.72 -12.97
CA GLY A 89 -14.89 -24.93 -12.07
C GLY A 89 -14.91 -24.03 -10.85
N SER A 90 -13.89 -24.23 -10.00
CA SER A 90 -13.69 -23.46 -8.78
C SER A 90 -12.24 -23.01 -8.65
N TYR A 91 -12.02 -22.01 -7.80
CA TYR A 91 -10.68 -21.60 -7.38
C TYR A 91 -10.63 -21.41 -5.87
N SER A 92 -9.42 -21.55 -5.33
CA SER A 92 -9.08 -21.21 -3.94
C SER A 92 -7.79 -20.40 -3.94
N VAL A 93 -7.73 -19.36 -3.10
CA VAL A 93 -6.61 -18.44 -3.01
C VAL A 93 -6.13 -18.35 -1.58
N SER A 94 -4.85 -18.62 -1.37
CA SER A 94 -4.13 -18.30 -0.14
C SER A 94 -3.38 -16.99 -0.33
N VAL A 95 -3.46 -16.09 0.63
CA VAL A 95 -2.76 -14.80 0.56
C VAL A 95 -1.91 -14.62 1.81
N VAL A 96 -0.65 -14.25 1.59
CA VAL A 96 0.31 -13.98 2.65
C VAL A 96 0.85 -12.57 2.45
N THR A 97 0.72 -11.72 3.46
CA THR A 97 1.39 -10.42 3.50
C THR A 97 2.78 -10.63 4.11
N PRO A 98 3.87 -10.39 3.38
CA PRO A 98 5.21 -10.39 3.95
C PRO A 98 5.36 -9.26 4.99
N VAL A 99 6.59 -9.08 5.46
CA VAL A 99 6.96 -8.03 6.43
C VAL A 99 6.56 -6.63 5.93
N ASP A 100 6.58 -6.37 4.60
CA ASP A 100 6.04 -5.14 4.00
C ASP A 100 4.52 -5.24 3.76
N PRO A 101 3.70 -4.39 4.40
CA PRO A 101 2.24 -4.41 4.26
C PRO A 101 1.73 -3.89 2.90
N ARG A 102 2.61 -3.32 2.05
CA ARG A 102 2.28 -3.01 0.65
C ARG A 102 2.37 -4.23 -0.25
N VAL A 103 3.05 -5.29 0.20
CA VAL A 103 3.29 -6.47 -0.61
C VAL A 103 2.34 -7.57 -0.16
N CYS A 104 1.72 -8.26 -1.10
CA CYS A 104 0.91 -9.43 -0.86
C CYS A 104 1.34 -10.52 -1.85
N VAL A 105 1.62 -11.72 -1.35
CA VAL A 105 1.87 -12.88 -2.19
C VAL A 105 0.60 -13.72 -2.21
N ALA A 106 -0.02 -13.81 -3.38
CA ALA A 106 -1.24 -14.59 -3.58
C ALA A 106 -0.90 -15.88 -4.34
N THR A 107 -1.33 -17.01 -3.80
CA THR A 107 -1.24 -18.33 -4.42
C THR A 107 -2.65 -18.83 -4.70
N SER A 108 -3.03 -18.91 -5.97
CA SER A 108 -4.37 -19.29 -6.42
C SER A 108 -4.33 -20.64 -7.13
N THR A 109 -5.20 -21.57 -6.73
CA THR A 109 -5.39 -22.87 -7.36
C THR A 109 -6.77 -22.94 -8.00
N GLY A 110 -6.84 -23.00 -9.33
CA GLY A 110 -8.06 -23.24 -10.09
C GLY A 110 -8.24 -24.72 -10.44
N THR A 111 -9.47 -25.24 -10.42
CA THR A 111 -9.79 -26.65 -10.64
C THR A 111 -11.00 -26.83 -11.55
N VAL A 112 -10.88 -27.68 -12.57
CA VAL A 112 -11.95 -28.10 -13.50
C VAL A 112 -11.82 -29.59 -13.76
N ASP A 113 -12.90 -30.35 -13.57
CA ASP A 113 -12.94 -31.81 -13.83
C ASP A 113 -11.78 -32.59 -13.17
N GLY A 114 -11.36 -32.18 -11.97
CA GLY A 114 -10.25 -32.79 -11.22
C GLY A 114 -8.85 -32.39 -11.69
N ILE A 115 -8.72 -31.53 -12.70
CA ILE A 115 -7.45 -30.95 -13.14
C ILE A 115 -7.27 -29.61 -12.45
N SER A 116 -6.15 -29.44 -11.75
CA SER A 116 -5.81 -28.21 -11.04
C SER A 116 -4.59 -27.52 -11.64
N ARG A 117 -4.60 -26.19 -11.63
CA ARG A 117 -3.46 -25.32 -11.95
C ARG A 117 -3.27 -24.33 -10.82
N THR A 118 -2.03 -24.10 -10.43
CA THR A 118 -1.68 -23.17 -9.35
C THR A 118 -0.86 -22.03 -9.94
N ILE A 119 -1.10 -20.80 -9.49
CA ILE A 119 -0.32 -19.62 -9.86
C ILE A 119 0.04 -18.90 -8.56
N THR A 120 1.27 -18.42 -8.46
CA THR A 120 1.72 -17.53 -7.40
C THR A 120 2.15 -16.19 -7.98
N GLN A 121 1.72 -15.10 -7.36
CA GLN A 121 1.94 -13.75 -7.84
C GLN A 121 2.19 -12.80 -6.65
N THR A 122 3.19 -11.95 -6.77
CA THR A 122 3.39 -10.81 -5.85
C THR A 122 2.61 -9.59 -6.35
N LEU A 123 1.77 -9.03 -5.49
CA LEU A 123 0.99 -7.81 -5.71
C LEU A 123 1.52 -6.73 -4.77
N THR A 124 1.97 -5.60 -5.33
CA THR A 124 2.44 -4.45 -4.56
C THR A 124 1.48 -3.30 -4.71
N VAL A 125 0.90 -2.84 -3.60
CA VAL A 125 0.04 -1.66 -3.57
C VAL A 125 0.88 -0.39 -3.47
N ARG A 126 0.65 0.54 -4.39
CA ARG A 126 1.27 1.87 -4.37
C ARG A 126 0.20 2.92 -4.33
N THR A 127 0.16 3.69 -3.25
CA THR A 127 -0.62 4.90 -3.14
C THR A 127 0.18 6.04 -3.78
N ILE A 128 -0.34 6.62 -4.86
CA ILE A 128 0.31 7.67 -5.63
C ILE A 128 -0.47 8.96 -5.46
N GLY A 129 0.25 10.02 -5.12
CA GLY A 129 -0.29 11.36 -5.02
C GLY A 129 -1.00 11.63 -3.70
N TRP A 130 -0.68 12.78 -3.14
CA TRP A 130 -1.35 13.34 -1.98
C TRP A 130 -2.72 13.92 -2.38
N GLU A 131 -3.69 13.82 -1.48
CA GLU A 131 -5.03 14.37 -1.66
C GLU A 131 -5.04 15.92 -1.64
N ALA A 132 -6.19 16.51 -1.99
CA ALA A 132 -6.36 17.97 -2.09
C ALA A 132 -6.00 18.72 -0.79
N GLN A 133 -6.25 18.14 0.39
CA GLN A 133 -5.96 18.77 1.68
C GLN A 133 -4.47 19.06 1.86
N PHE A 134 -3.61 18.25 1.24
CA PHE A 134 -2.16 18.37 1.32
C PHE A 134 -1.54 19.08 0.12
N THR A 135 -2.25 19.10 -1.01
CA THR A 135 -1.72 19.67 -2.26
C THR A 135 -2.26 21.06 -2.54
N GLU A 136 -3.50 21.37 -2.17
CA GLU A 136 -4.15 22.65 -2.48
C GLU A 136 -4.03 23.67 -1.36
N TYR A 137 -3.80 23.25 -0.12
CA TYR A 137 -3.73 24.15 1.04
C TYR A 137 -2.37 24.08 1.73
N ALA A 138 -1.85 25.25 2.11
CA ALA A 138 -0.73 25.38 3.02
C ALA A 138 -1.10 24.87 4.43
N VAL A 139 -2.30 25.24 4.87
CA VAL A 139 -2.88 24.85 6.16
C VAL A 139 -4.31 24.37 5.97
N PHE A 140 -4.59 23.15 6.43
CA PHE A 140 -5.92 22.55 6.45
C PHE A 140 -6.33 22.21 7.89
N ALA A 141 -7.42 22.78 8.39
CA ALA A 141 -7.95 22.55 9.73
C ALA A 141 -9.46 22.26 9.66
N GLY A 142 -9.85 21.06 9.23
CA GLY A 142 -11.11 20.87 8.48
C GLY A 142 -12.32 20.28 9.20
N MET A 143 -12.33 20.07 10.51
CA MET A 143 -13.52 19.54 11.21
C MET A 143 -14.06 20.48 12.30
N GLY A 144 -15.39 20.63 12.36
CA GLY A 144 -16.08 21.29 13.48
C GLY A 144 -15.62 22.74 13.75
N GLN A 145 -15.38 23.06 15.02
CA GLN A 145 -14.90 24.37 15.49
C GLN A 145 -13.36 24.50 15.49
N SER A 146 -12.65 23.74 14.64
CA SER A 146 -11.19 23.85 14.52
C SER A 146 -10.78 25.24 14.06
N ASN A 147 -9.82 25.84 14.77
CA ASN A 147 -9.41 27.22 14.55
C ASN A 147 -7.97 27.29 14.05
N VAL A 148 -7.66 28.36 13.31
CA VAL A 148 -6.29 28.71 12.95
C VAL A 148 -5.95 30.05 13.56
N THR A 149 -4.93 30.08 14.42
CA THR A 149 -4.47 31.30 15.09
C THR A 149 -3.04 31.61 14.71
N LEU A 150 -2.80 32.80 14.18
CA LEU A 150 -1.48 33.33 13.87
C LEU A 150 -1.16 34.49 14.81
N ARG A 151 0.02 34.50 15.42
CA ARG A 151 0.48 35.57 16.33
C ARG A 151 1.99 35.80 16.22
N ASN A 152 2.45 36.92 16.75
CA ASN A 152 3.86 37.31 16.83
C ASN A 152 4.57 37.28 15.45
N ASN A 153 3.97 37.93 14.45
CA ASN A 153 4.49 38.00 13.08
C ASN A 153 4.58 36.63 12.39
N ALA A 154 3.59 35.76 12.61
CA ALA A 154 3.51 34.50 11.89
C ALA A 154 2.97 34.69 10.46
N GLU A 155 3.44 33.87 9.52
CA GLU A 155 3.06 33.96 8.11
C GLU A 155 2.62 32.61 7.55
N ILE A 156 1.56 32.63 6.73
CA ILE A 156 1.21 31.51 5.85
C ILE A 156 1.30 31.97 4.41
N LYS A 157 2.09 31.25 3.60
CA LYS A 157 2.24 31.46 2.16
C LYS A 157 1.53 30.35 1.39
N GLY A 158 0.28 30.59 1.03
CA GLY A 158 -0.60 29.66 0.33
C GLY A 158 -2.01 29.66 0.91
N ASP A 159 -2.88 28.85 0.34
CA ASP A 159 -4.30 28.83 0.71
C ASP A 159 -4.55 28.11 2.04
N VAL A 160 -5.61 28.49 2.72
CA VAL A 160 -5.93 28.00 4.07
C VAL A 160 -7.40 27.56 4.13
N TYR A 161 -7.65 26.33 4.54
CA TYR A 161 -9.00 25.79 4.74
C TYR A 161 -9.27 25.54 6.22
N VAL A 162 -10.35 26.10 6.77
CA VAL A 162 -10.65 26.01 8.21
C VAL A 162 -12.14 25.81 8.47
N GLY A 163 -12.50 24.77 9.21
CA GLY A 163 -13.89 24.48 9.58
C GLY A 163 -14.48 25.48 10.57
N GLY A 164 -13.65 26.14 11.39
CA GLY A 164 -14.03 27.13 12.38
C GLY A 164 -13.56 28.55 12.05
N THR A 165 -12.79 29.15 12.95
CA THR A 165 -12.39 30.57 12.87
C THR A 165 -10.91 30.72 12.53
N VAL A 166 -10.60 31.67 11.65
CA VAL A 166 -9.22 32.13 11.44
C VAL A 166 -8.99 33.46 12.14
N ARG A 167 -7.91 33.56 12.91
CA ARG A 167 -7.52 34.80 13.59
C ARG A 167 -6.05 35.10 13.36
N THR A 168 -5.76 36.22 12.71
CA THR A 168 -4.41 36.78 12.72
C THR A 168 -4.31 37.88 13.77
N LEU A 169 -3.23 37.84 14.54
CA LEU A 169 -2.88 38.81 15.57
C LEU A 169 -1.55 39.47 15.19
N ASP A 170 -1.30 40.65 15.74
CA ASP A 170 -0.08 41.44 15.47
C ASP A 170 0.10 41.67 13.96
N SER A 171 1.32 41.67 13.45
CA SER A 171 1.60 41.77 12.01
C SER A 171 1.51 40.44 11.26
N SER A 172 0.82 39.44 11.82
CA SER A 172 0.69 38.12 11.19
C SER A 172 -0.26 38.15 9.99
N SER A 173 0.03 37.36 8.96
CA SER A 173 -0.72 37.41 7.69
C SER A 173 -0.81 36.06 6.98
N VAL A 174 -1.78 35.97 6.06
CA VAL A 174 -1.90 34.88 5.08
C VAL A 174 -1.88 35.50 3.70
N SER A 175 -0.97 35.07 2.83
CA SER A 175 -0.86 35.61 1.47
C SER A 175 -1.78 34.93 0.45
N GLY A 176 -2.32 33.75 0.77
CA GLY A 176 -3.32 33.05 -0.03
C GLY A 176 -4.76 33.34 0.40
N THR A 177 -5.70 32.59 -0.16
CA THR A 177 -7.12 32.69 0.16
C THR A 177 -7.45 31.85 1.39
N VAL A 178 -8.24 32.41 2.30
CA VAL A 178 -8.73 31.72 3.51
C VAL A 178 -10.19 31.30 3.30
N PHE A 179 -10.42 30.00 3.21
CA PHE A 179 -11.74 29.38 3.19
C PHE A 179 -12.19 29.05 4.61
N ALA A 180 -13.05 29.89 5.18
CA ALA A 180 -13.52 29.72 6.56
C ALA A 180 -14.91 30.33 6.78
N PRO A 181 -15.75 29.75 7.65
CA PRO A 181 -17.05 30.35 8.03
C PRO A 181 -16.92 31.73 8.67
N SER A 182 -15.85 31.95 9.44
CA SER A 182 -15.63 33.21 10.13
C SER A 182 -14.15 33.49 10.38
N GLY A 183 -13.83 34.74 10.70
CA GLY A 183 -12.49 35.12 11.10
C GLY A 183 -12.22 36.62 11.01
N SER A 184 -11.08 37.02 11.57
CA SER A 184 -10.58 38.39 11.59
C SER A 184 -9.07 38.42 11.39
N GLY A 185 -8.56 39.32 10.55
CA GLY A 185 -7.12 39.46 10.36
C GLY A 185 -6.74 40.02 8.99
N ASN A 186 -5.45 39.89 8.67
CA ASN A 186 -4.86 40.33 7.41
C ASN A 186 -4.80 39.17 6.41
N TYR A 187 -5.88 38.98 5.66
CA TYR A 187 -6.03 37.97 4.62
C TYR A 187 -7.31 38.19 3.79
N VAL A 188 -7.42 37.51 2.64
CA VAL A 188 -8.66 37.46 1.84
C VAL A 188 -9.48 36.25 2.28
N ARG A 189 -10.77 36.44 2.58
CA ARG A 189 -11.66 35.38 3.04
C ARG A 189 -12.70 35.02 1.98
N GLU A 190 -12.87 33.73 1.74
CA GLU A 190 -13.93 33.14 0.92
C GLU A 190 -14.80 32.16 1.73
N PRO A 191 -16.06 31.92 1.31
CA PRO A 191 -16.88 30.88 1.92
C PRO A 191 -16.28 29.49 1.69
N LEU A 192 -16.65 28.52 2.53
CA LEU A 192 -16.22 27.14 2.31
C LEU A 192 -16.73 26.60 0.96
N PRO A 193 -15.91 25.84 0.23
CA PRO A 193 -16.35 25.14 -0.99
C PRO A 193 -17.49 24.16 -0.70
N VAL A 194 -18.32 23.94 -1.72
CA VAL A 194 -19.48 23.04 -1.67
C VAL A 194 -19.30 21.94 -2.73
N PRO A 195 -19.22 20.64 -2.36
CA PRO A 195 -19.25 20.12 -0.99
C PRO A 195 -17.98 20.47 -0.19
N PRO A 196 -18.04 20.49 1.16
CA PRO A 196 -16.87 20.72 2.00
C PRO A 196 -15.77 19.69 1.74
N VAL A 197 -14.52 20.14 1.74
CA VAL A 197 -13.35 19.25 1.68
C VAL A 197 -13.30 18.43 2.97
N THR A 198 -13.21 17.11 2.84
CA THR A 198 -13.23 16.21 4.00
C THR A 198 -11.86 16.11 4.66
N MET A 199 -11.83 15.91 5.98
CA MET A 199 -10.57 15.67 6.70
C MET A 199 -9.95 14.33 6.28
N PRO A 200 -8.62 14.26 6.03
CA PRO A 200 -7.96 12.99 5.80
C PRO A 200 -8.14 12.10 7.03
N LYS A 201 -8.56 10.85 6.85
CA LYS A 201 -8.67 9.89 7.95
C LYS A 201 -7.37 9.08 8.03
N LEU A 202 -6.72 9.11 9.20
CA LEU A 202 -5.62 8.20 9.53
C LEU A 202 -6.19 6.93 10.16
N THR A 203 -6.17 5.80 9.45
CA THR A 203 -6.56 4.52 10.01
C THR A 203 -5.45 3.96 10.90
N LYS A 204 -5.82 3.58 12.14
CA LYS A 204 -4.87 3.16 13.17
C LYS A 204 -4.58 1.65 13.15
N LYS A 205 -5.43 0.88 12.46
CA LYS A 205 -5.40 -0.60 12.46
C LYS A 205 -4.02 -1.18 12.17
N TRP A 206 -3.34 -0.68 11.13
CA TRP A 206 -2.00 -1.16 10.80
C TRP A 206 -0.98 -0.87 11.93
N TYR A 207 -0.99 0.36 12.43
CA TYR A 207 -0.14 0.78 13.53
C TYR A 207 -0.43 -0.02 14.82
N ASP A 208 -1.70 -0.31 15.11
CA ASP A 208 -2.10 -1.19 16.22
C ASP A 208 -1.54 -2.61 16.05
N GLY A 209 -1.64 -3.17 14.85
CA GLY A 209 -1.14 -4.51 14.53
C GLY A 209 0.37 -4.64 14.76
N VAL A 210 1.17 -3.73 14.19
CA VAL A 210 2.63 -3.81 14.35
C VAL A 210 3.09 -3.50 15.78
N MET A 211 2.35 -2.69 16.53
CA MET A 211 2.62 -2.45 17.96
C MET A 211 2.29 -3.67 18.82
N SER A 212 1.23 -4.40 18.49
CA SER A 212 0.90 -5.67 19.16
C SER A 212 2.02 -6.69 18.97
N VAL A 213 2.59 -6.79 17.77
CA VAL A 213 3.77 -7.62 17.49
C VAL A 213 4.96 -7.15 18.33
N ALA A 214 5.26 -5.85 18.33
CA ALA A 214 6.36 -5.30 19.13
C ALA A 214 6.23 -5.62 20.62
N ALA A 215 5.01 -5.59 21.18
CA ALA A 215 4.76 -5.88 22.59
C ALA A 215 5.02 -7.34 23.00
N THR A 216 5.17 -8.26 22.04
CA THR A 216 5.56 -9.66 22.32
C THR A 216 7.06 -9.85 22.57
N TYR A 217 7.89 -8.87 22.22
CA TYR A 217 9.34 -8.92 22.44
C TYR A 217 9.68 -8.67 23.91
N PRO A 218 10.87 -9.09 24.38
CA PRO A 218 11.34 -8.78 25.73
C PRO A 218 11.30 -7.29 26.01
N LYS A 219 10.79 -6.91 27.19
CA LYS A 219 10.66 -5.51 27.58
C LYS A 219 12.03 -4.92 27.88
N GLU A 220 12.49 -4.03 27.03
CA GLU A 220 13.82 -3.41 27.13
C GLU A 220 13.85 -2.06 26.43
N ASP A 221 14.51 -1.09 27.07
CA ASP A 221 14.84 0.19 26.46
C ASP A 221 16.17 0.07 25.71
N VAL A 222 16.21 0.51 24.45
CA VAL A 222 17.36 0.29 23.57
C VAL A 222 17.92 1.60 23.05
N THR A 223 19.25 1.69 22.98
CA THR A 223 19.95 2.82 22.36
C THR A 223 20.73 2.35 21.13
N TYR A 224 20.47 2.97 19.98
CA TYR A 224 21.17 2.75 18.73
C TYR A 224 21.98 4.00 18.37
N THR A 225 23.29 3.94 18.55
CA THR A 225 24.21 4.99 18.08
C THR A 225 24.31 5.00 16.56
N SER A 226 24.25 3.81 15.94
CA SER A 226 24.14 3.62 14.50
C SER A 226 23.47 2.29 14.19
N ILE A 227 22.58 2.28 13.20
CA ILE A 227 21.93 1.07 12.68
C ILE A 227 21.75 1.17 11.17
N ASP A 228 22.00 0.07 10.45
CA ASP A 228 21.58 -0.12 9.07
C ASP A 228 20.39 -1.09 9.05
N LEU A 229 19.25 -0.63 8.55
CA LEU A 229 18.01 -1.40 8.57
C LEU A 229 17.95 -2.41 7.42
N THR A 230 18.68 -2.23 6.31
CA THR A 230 18.74 -3.19 5.18
C THR A 230 17.37 -3.69 4.65
N GLY A 231 16.32 -2.89 4.78
CA GLY A 231 14.94 -3.22 4.41
C GLY A 231 14.12 -3.91 5.50
N GLN A 232 14.67 -4.12 6.69
CA GLN A 232 14.05 -4.89 7.77
C GLN A 232 13.12 -4.05 8.65
N ILE A 233 12.29 -4.74 9.44
CA ILE A 233 11.51 -4.15 10.53
C ILE A 233 12.14 -4.55 11.86
N LEU A 234 12.51 -3.54 12.64
CA LEU A 234 13.03 -3.68 13.99
C LEU A 234 11.91 -3.42 15.00
N TYR A 235 11.60 -4.43 15.81
CA TYR A 235 10.60 -4.37 16.89
C TYR A 235 11.29 -4.17 18.26
N VAL A 236 10.82 -3.20 19.04
CA VAL A 236 11.32 -2.92 20.40
C VAL A 236 10.15 -2.74 21.37
N ASN A 237 10.13 -3.55 22.43
CA ASN A 237 9.16 -3.44 23.52
C ASN A 237 9.64 -2.51 24.64
N GLY A 238 9.90 -1.26 24.31
CA GLY A 238 10.40 -0.27 25.26
C GLY A 238 10.69 1.05 24.58
N LYS A 239 11.42 1.94 25.24
CA LYS A 239 11.89 3.20 24.67
C LYS A 239 13.03 2.94 23.69
N VAL A 240 13.06 3.70 22.60
CA VAL A 240 14.18 3.72 21.65
C VAL A 240 14.86 5.09 21.66
N THR A 241 16.18 5.12 21.83
CA THR A 241 17.00 6.31 21.56
C THR A 241 17.87 6.04 20.34
N LEU A 242 17.73 6.84 19.30
CA LEU A 242 18.34 6.65 17.99
C LEU A 242 19.19 7.87 17.62
N THR A 243 20.46 7.65 17.29
CA THR A 243 21.34 8.71 16.77
C THR A 243 21.46 8.63 15.25
N ASN A 244 21.83 7.48 14.69
CA ASN A 244 21.96 7.31 13.26
C ASN A 244 21.19 6.09 12.75
N ALA A 245 20.37 6.27 11.71
CA ALA A 245 19.78 5.17 10.97
C ALA A 245 20.06 5.32 9.47
N SER A 246 20.44 4.24 8.81
CA SER A 246 20.60 4.14 7.37
C SER A 246 19.93 2.87 6.84
N GLY A 247 19.92 2.74 5.51
CA GLY A 247 19.15 1.69 4.85
C GLY A 247 17.65 1.96 4.94
N THR A 248 16.91 1.58 3.90
CA THR A 248 15.45 1.59 3.99
C THR A 248 15.01 0.63 5.10
N GLY A 249 13.88 0.88 5.75
CA GLY A 249 13.38 -0.04 6.78
C GLY A 249 12.52 0.66 7.81
N THR A 250 12.07 -0.10 8.82
CA THR A 250 11.13 0.42 9.83
C THR A 250 11.60 0.11 11.24
N ILE A 251 11.50 1.09 12.14
CA ILE A 251 11.73 0.94 13.57
C ILE A 251 10.41 1.13 14.31
N ILE A 252 10.06 0.18 15.16
CA ILE A 252 8.78 0.12 15.87
C ILE A 252 9.05 0.03 17.37
N SER A 253 8.51 0.99 18.12
CA SER A 253 8.73 1.15 19.55
C SER A 253 7.40 1.17 20.31
N VAL A 254 7.21 0.26 21.27
CA VAL A 254 6.06 0.29 22.19
C VAL A 254 6.15 1.49 23.14
N GLY A 255 7.36 1.91 23.52
CA GLY A 255 7.62 3.12 24.28
C GLY A 255 7.79 4.35 23.39
N SER A 256 8.27 5.46 23.97
CA SER A 256 8.67 6.65 23.22
C SER A 256 9.90 6.41 22.34
N LEU A 257 10.09 7.25 21.34
CA LEU A 257 11.24 7.16 20.44
C LEU A 257 11.92 8.54 20.31
N GLU A 258 13.21 8.60 20.59
CA GLU A 258 14.02 9.82 20.51
C GLU A 258 14.99 9.74 19.35
N VAL A 259 15.04 10.77 18.51
CA VAL A 259 15.93 10.87 17.34
C VAL A 259 16.88 12.04 17.54
N ASN A 260 18.16 11.75 17.78
CA ASN A 260 19.19 12.73 18.14
C ASN A 260 20.37 12.71 17.15
N GLY A 261 20.10 12.72 15.84
CA GLY A 261 21.16 12.68 14.82
C GLY A 261 20.63 12.51 13.40
N THR A 262 21.34 11.72 12.58
CA THR A 262 21.10 11.63 11.15
C THR A 262 20.21 10.45 10.79
N ILE A 263 19.12 10.70 10.08
CA ILE A 263 18.25 9.65 9.54
C ILE A 263 18.35 9.64 8.01
N GLY A 264 18.76 8.51 7.46
CA GLY A 264 18.86 8.25 6.03
C GLY A 264 17.50 8.08 5.36
N SER A 265 17.47 8.14 4.03
CA SER A 265 16.23 8.10 3.26
C SER A 265 15.48 6.78 3.37
N GLY A 266 14.14 6.85 3.31
CA GLY A 266 13.26 5.68 3.32
C GLY A 266 13.18 4.95 4.67
N VAL A 267 13.62 5.60 5.75
CA VAL A 267 13.45 5.09 7.11
C VAL A 267 12.06 5.45 7.63
N THR A 268 11.37 4.47 8.21
CA THR A 268 10.09 4.65 8.88
C THR A 268 10.26 4.48 10.39
N ILE A 269 9.72 5.41 11.16
CA ILE A 269 9.85 5.46 12.62
C ILE A 269 8.45 5.50 13.20
N ILE A 270 8.12 4.49 14.02
CA ILE A 270 6.79 4.32 14.59
C ILE A 270 6.91 4.12 16.09
N SER A 271 6.19 4.93 16.86
CA SER A 271 6.12 4.84 18.32
C SER A 271 4.68 4.83 18.80
N ASN A 272 4.37 3.92 19.74
CA ASN A 272 3.11 3.95 20.50
C ASN A 272 3.10 5.04 21.59
N GLY A 273 4.25 5.68 21.84
CA GLY A 273 4.39 6.86 22.66
C GLY A 273 4.57 8.13 21.83
N THR A 274 5.42 9.02 22.34
CA THR A 274 5.83 10.25 21.65
C THR A 274 7.10 10.00 20.83
N VAL A 275 7.14 10.49 19.60
CA VAL A 275 8.39 10.64 18.85
C VAL A 275 8.98 12.03 19.12
N SER A 276 10.22 12.09 19.61
CA SER A 276 10.89 13.35 19.92
C SER A 276 12.14 13.51 19.08
N ILE A 277 12.19 14.54 18.26
CA ILE A 277 13.36 14.88 17.46
C ILE A 277 14.22 15.90 18.24
N GLY A 278 15.44 15.46 18.53
CA GLY A 278 16.47 16.17 19.25
C GLY A 278 17.19 17.24 18.42
N ALA A 279 18.08 17.95 19.11
CA ALA A 279 18.85 19.04 18.52
C ALA A 279 19.75 18.57 17.37
N ASN A 280 19.93 19.44 16.37
CA ASN A 280 20.81 19.25 15.22
C ASN A 280 20.50 18.01 14.35
N SER A 281 19.36 17.36 14.54
CA SER A 281 18.96 16.20 13.74
C SER A 281 18.82 16.56 12.26
N GLN A 282 19.40 15.73 11.40
CA GLN A 282 19.37 15.87 9.94
C GLN A 282 18.58 14.70 9.36
N VAL A 283 17.46 14.98 8.72
CA VAL A 283 16.57 13.94 8.20
C VAL A 283 16.49 14.03 6.69
N SER A 284 16.88 12.93 6.04
CA SER A 284 16.91 12.78 4.58
C SER A 284 15.49 12.60 4.01
N PRO A 285 15.31 12.72 2.68
CA PRO A 285 14.03 12.50 2.00
C PRO A 285 13.35 11.17 2.29
N ASP A 286 12.02 11.18 2.21
CA ASP A 286 11.13 10.02 2.34
C ASP A 286 11.23 9.31 3.71
N VAL A 287 11.56 10.05 4.76
CA VAL A 287 11.47 9.57 6.14
C VAL A 287 10.07 9.80 6.71
N MET A 288 9.54 8.81 7.40
CA MET A 288 8.25 8.88 8.07
C MET A 288 8.40 8.81 9.59
N PHE A 289 7.77 9.74 10.29
CA PHE A 289 7.59 9.71 11.74
C PHE A 289 6.12 9.52 12.07
N TYR A 290 5.82 8.49 12.85
CA TYR A 290 4.52 8.26 13.47
C TYR A 290 4.69 8.19 14.98
N GLY A 291 4.03 9.08 15.71
CA GLY A 291 3.92 9.02 17.16
C GLY A 291 2.46 8.97 17.57
N ARG A 292 2.03 7.92 18.27
CA ARG A 292 0.62 7.77 18.66
C ARG A 292 0.13 8.91 19.55
N ASN A 293 0.97 9.34 20.50
CA ASN A 293 0.61 10.38 21.46
C ASN A 293 0.97 11.79 20.97
N ALA A 294 2.16 11.92 20.39
CA ALA A 294 2.61 13.17 19.79
C ALA A 294 3.86 12.93 18.91
N VAL A 295 4.14 13.90 18.05
CA VAL A 295 5.48 14.08 17.47
C VAL A 295 5.98 15.47 17.84
N THR A 296 7.21 15.57 18.35
CA THR A 296 7.80 16.85 18.78
C THR A 296 9.12 17.11 18.09
N ALA A 297 9.29 18.32 17.55
CA ALA A 297 10.52 18.84 16.96
C ALA A 297 10.82 20.19 17.62
N ASN A 298 11.21 20.13 18.89
CA ASN A 298 11.29 21.29 19.79
C ASN A 298 12.73 21.66 20.16
N ASN A 299 13.70 21.31 19.33
CA ASN A 299 15.11 21.58 19.58
C ASN A 299 15.72 22.37 18.41
N PRO A 300 16.77 23.18 18.66
CA PRO A 300 17.40 23.95 17.61
C PRO A 300 18.16 23.07 16.61
N GLY A 301 18.35 23.58 15.40
CA GLY A 301 19.17 22.96 14.37
C GLY A 301 18.54 21.76 13.65
N ILE A 302 17.25 21.48 13.88
CA ILE A 302 16.52 20.43 13.17
C ILE A 302 16.31 20.84 11.71
N VAL A 303 16.74 19.98 10.78
CA VAL A 303 16.50 20.14 9.34
C VAL A 303 15.98 18.82 8.79
N MET A 304 14.84 18.90 8.10
CA MET A 304 14.19 17.76 7.47
C MET A 304 13.77 18.13 6.07
N GLU A 305 13.97 17.23 5.11
CA GLU A 305 13.59 17.43 3.71
C GLU A 305 12.67 16.30 3.28
N GLN A 306 11.55 16.62 2.63
CA GLN A 306 10.57 15.66 2.11
C GLN A 306 10.19 14.55 3.11
N VAL A 307 9.85 14.94 4.35
CA VAL A 307 9.44 14.02 5.41
C VAL A 307 7.93 13.96 5.58
N THR A 308 7.46 12.88 6.19
CA THR A 308 6.10 12.80 6.71
C THR A 308 6.11 12.76 8.24
N ILE A 309 5.38 13.66 8.89
CA ILE A 309 5.19 13.68 10.34
C ILE A 309 3.72 13.50 10.65
N PHE A 310 3.33 12.33 11.15
CA PHE A 310 1.95 11.95 11.46
C PHE A 310 1.75 11.68 12.95
N SER A 311 0.65 12.17 13.50
CA SER A 311 0.22 11.80 14.84
C SER A 311 -1.31 11.75 14.98
N PRO A 312 -1.88 10.72 15.61
CA PRO A 312 -3.23 10.81 16.15
C PRO A 312 -3.38 11.84 17.29
N GLY A 313 -2.27 12.20 17.94
CA GLY A 313 -2.23 13.22 18.97
C GLY A 313 -1.74 14.54 18.41
N ASN A 314 -0.94 15.26 19.19
CA ASN A 314 -0.46 16.60 18.81
C ASN A 314 0.84 16.53 18.00
N VAL A 315 1.08 17.55 17.18
CA VAL A 315 2.40 17.80 16.61
C VAL A 315 2.89 19.18 17.03
N ASP A 316 4.05 19.22 17.69
CA ASP A 316 4.66 20.46 18.18
C ASP A 316 6.01 20.67 17.51
N ILE A 317 6.16 21.79 16.83
CA ILE A 317 7.36 22.20 16.11
C ILE A 317 7.80 23.55 16.66
N SER A 318 9.02 23.67 17.17
CA SER A 318 9.50 24.92 17.78
C SER A 318 11.01 25.10 17.65
N ASN A 319 11.53 26.20 18.21
CA ASN A 319 12.96 26.46 18.34
C ASN A 319 13.75 26.48 17.02
N GLY A 320 13.14 26.99 15.94
CA GLY A 320 13.82 27.24 14.67
C GLY A 320 13.98 26.00 13.79
N ALA A 321 13.18 24.95 14.03
CA ALA A 321 13.13 23.77 13.19
C ALA A 321 12.72 24.11 11.75
N ARG A 322 13.37 23.47 10.77
CA ARG A 322 13.05 23.60 9.34
C ARG A 322 12.58 22.26 8.81
N ILE A 323 11.32 22.19 8.41
CA ILE A 323 10.68 20.94 8.00
C ILE A 323 10.14 21.11 6.58
N GLY A 324 10.72 20.39 5.63
CA GLY A 324 10.17 20.17 4.30
C GLY A 324 9.28 18.93 4.29
N GLY A 325 8.00 19.04 3.94
CA GLY A 325 7.12 17.88 3.82
C GLY A 325 5.71 18.04 4.35
N VAL A 326 5.13 16.91 4.77
CA VAL A 326 3.75 16.85 5.28
C VAL A 326 3.77 16.74 6.80
N VAL A 327 3.01 17.61 7.45
CA VAL A 327 2.75 17.54 8.89
C VAL A 327 1.25 17.32 9.10
N PHE A 328 0.89 16.23 9.76
CA PHE A 328 -0.49 15.87 10.02
C PHE A 328 -0.70 15.49 11.49
N ALA A 329 -1.81 15.99 12.05
CA ALA A 329 -2.30 15.61 13.36
C ALA A 329 -3.81 15.34 13.31
N ASP A 330 -4.32 14.25 13.90
CA ASP A 330 -5.76 14.15 14.17
C ASP A 330 -6.18 15.18 15.25
N SER A 331 -5.25 15.61 16.11
CA SER A 331 -5.46 16.63 17.14
C SER A 331 -4.90 18.00 16.70
N ASN A 332 -4.16 18.69 17.56
CA ASN A 332 -3.68 20.05 17.29
C ASN A 332 -2.26 20.06 16.72
N ILE A 333 -1.96 21.11 15.95
CA ILE A 333 -0.59 21.41 15.49
C ILE A 333 -0.16 22.77 16.02
N THR A 334 1.01 22.82 16.65
CA THR A 334 1.66 24.06 17.06
C THR A 334 2.97 24.22 16.33
N VAL A 335 3.16 25.34 15.63
CA VAL A 335 4.44 25.75 15.06
C VAL A 335 4.85 27.06 15.71
N SER A 336 6.08 27.15 16.21
CA SER A 336 6.53 28.33 16.94
C SER A 336 8.03 28.60 16.87
N GLY A 337 8.51 29.69 17.48
CA GLY A 337 9.93 29.87 17.77
C GLY A 337 10.81 30.02 16.54
N ASN A 338 10.34 30.74 15.52
CA ASN A 338 10.95 30.95 14.21
C ASN A 338 11.09 29.68 13.37
N SER A 339 10.32 28.63 13.67
CA SER A 339 10.27 27.42 12.85
C SER A 339 9.57 27.67 11.50
N VAL A 340 9.99 26.91 10.50
CA VAL A 340 9.47 26.97 9.14
C VAL A 340 9.03 25.58 8.69
N VAL A 341 7.80 25.48 8.20
CA VAL A 341 7.29 24.30 7.51
C VAL A 341 7.08 24.63 6.04
N THR A 342 7.78 23.94 5.14
CA THR A 342 7.65 24.09 3.69
C THR A 342 7.03 22.81 3.12
N GLY A 343 5.77 22.87 2.70
CA GLY A 343 5.00 21.71 2.28
C GLY A 343 3.53 21.89 2.63
N SER A 344 2.97 21.04 3.49
CA SER A 344 1.58 21.18 3.92
C SER A 344 1.36 20.76 5.37
N VAL A 345 0.46 21.47 6.05
CA VAL A 345 0.07 21.24 7.43
C VAL A 345 -1.43 20.92 7.48
N ALA A 346 -1.80 19.76 8.02
CA ALA A 346 -3.19 19.34 8.15
C ALA A 346 -3.51 18.89 9.59
N ALA A 347 -4.48 19.54 10.24
CA ALA A 347 -4.91 19.23 11.60
C ALA A 347 -6.40 18.87 11.66
N GLY A 348 -6.74 17.84 12.43
CA GLY A 348 -8.13 17.54 12.75
C GLY A 348 -8.68 18.52 13.78
N GLY A 349 -7.82 18.93 14.71
CA GLY A 349 -8.04 20.03 15.65
C GLY A 349 -7.56 21.38 15.12
N SER A 350 -7.08 22.23 16.04
CA SER A 350 -6.66 23.60 15.72
C SER A 350 -5.19 23.68 15.33
N VAL A 351 -4.86 24.69 14.51
CA VAL A 351 -3.47 25.04 14.17
C VAL A 351 -3.09 26.37 14.82
N THR A 352 -1.98 26.39 15.53
CA THR A 352 -1.42 27.60 16.13
C THR A 352 -0.05 27.88 15.53
N LEU A 353 0.12 29.07 14.96
CA LEU A 353 1.39 29.60 14.48
C LEU A 353 1.81 30.78 15.36
N ASN A 354 3.03 30.73 15.89
CA ASN A 354 3.54 31.74 16.82
C ASN A 354 4.99 32.11 16.50
N ALA A 355 5.20 33.25 15.86
CA ALA A 355 6.50 33.63 15.29
C ALA A 355 7.04 32.49 14.42
N SER A 356 6.29 32.07 13.41
CA SER A 356 6.62 30.92 12.57
C SER A 356 6.07 31.10 11.16
N MET A 357 6.56 30.28 10.22
CA MET A 357 6.13 30.34 8.84
C MET A 357 5.67 28.98 8.32
N VAL A 358 4.58 28.96 7.57
CA VAL A 358 4.16 27.82 6.75
C VAL A 358 4.14 28.26 5.29
N ILE A 359 4.79 27.50 4.42
CA ILE A 359 4.89 27.78 2.98
C ILE A 359 4.36 26.58 2.24
N GLN A 360 3.37 26.78 1.37
CA GLN A 360 2.90 25.73 0.49
C GLN A 360 3.94 25.42 -0.58
N ASP A 361 4.39 24.18 -0.64
CA ASP A 361 5.31 23.71 -1.66
C ASP A 361 5.07 22.24 -1.99
N LYS A 362 4.54 21.99 -3.19
CA LYS A 362 4.22 20.64 -3.66
C LYS A 362 5.48 19.81 -3.95
N GLU A 363 6.59 20.45 -4.29
CA GLU A 363 7.86 19.78 -4.59
C GLU A 363 8.53 19.25 -3.31
N LYS A 364 8.13 19.79 -2.15
CA LYS A 364 8.58 19.31 -0.84
C LYS A 364 7.74 18.16 -0.30
N LEU A 365 6.66 17.75 -0.95
CA LEU A 365 5.88 16.60 -0.50
C LEU A 365 6.67 15.30 -0.71
N PRO A 366 6.65 14.37 0.26
CA PRO A 366 7.26 13.04 0.11
C PRO A 366 6.64 12.27 -1.05
N GLN A 367 7.40 11.39 -1.69
CA GLN A 367 6.87 10.61 -2.82
C GLN A 367 5.84 9.59 -2.38
N GLN A 368 5.98 9.07 -1.15
CA GLN A 368 5.15 8.01 -0.63
C GLN A 368 4.13 8.53 0.36
N VAL A 369 2.85 8.23 0.10
CA VAL A 369 1.79 8.42 1.09
C VAL A 369 1.92 7.30 2.14
N PRO A 370 1.94 7.62 3.44
CA PRO A 370 1.99 6.61 4.50
C PRO A 370 0.84 5.63 4.53
N PHE A 371 1.06 4.52 5.22
CA PHE A 371 -0.01 3.60 5.58
C PHE A 371 -1.08 4.29 6.42
N GLY A 372 -2.33 3.94 6.14
CA GLY A 372 -3.50 4.42 6.86
C GLY A 372 -3.99 5.80 6.42
N VAL A 373 -3.32 6.48 5.48
CA VAL A 373 -3.87 7.67 4.82
C VAL A 373 -4.30 7.31 3.40
N VAL A 374 -5.52 7.72 3.06
CA VAL A 374 -6.03 7.60 1.69
C VAL A 374 -5.29 8.61 0.83
N GLY A 375 -4.61 8.14 -0.21
CA GLY A 375 -4.05 9.00 -1.26
C GLY A 375 -4.94 9.06 -2.48
N LYS A 376 -4.57 9.91 -3.43
CA LYS A 376 -5.38 10.27 -4.59
C LYS A 376 -5.68 9.08 -5.51
N GLU A 377 -4.68 8.22 -5.73
CA GLU A 377 -4.82 7.02 -6.53
C GLU A 377 -4.11 5.84 -5.88
N GLU A 378 -4.67 4.65 -6.06
CA GLU A 378 -4.02 3.41 -5.67
C GLU A 378 -3.82 2.52 -6.90
N SER A 379 -2.56 2.18 -7.15
CA SER A 379 -2.19 1.24 -8.20
C SER A 379 -1.74 -0.08 -7.58
N ILE A 380 -2.10 -1.18 -8.23
CA ILE A 380 -1.58 -2.51 -7.90
C ILE A 380 -0.61 -2.89 -9.00
N VAL A 381 0.63 -3.15 -8.60
CA VAL A 381 1.68 -3.60 -9.49
C VAL A 381 1.86 -5.11 -9.30
N PHE A 382 1.79 -5.86 -10.38
CA PHE A 382 2.02 -7.30 -10.39
C PHE A 382 3.51 -7.57 -10.67
N SER A 383 4.14 -8.42 -9.87
CA SER A 383 5.54 -8.84 -10.01
C SER A 383 5.76 -10.29 -9.54
N ASP A 384 6.86 -10.92 -9.97
CA ASP A 384 7.24 -12.29 -9.58
C ASP A 384 6.19 -13.37 -9.87
N TRP A 385 5.62 -13.36 -11.09
CA TRP A 385 4.67 -14.39 -11.55
C TRP A 385 5.34 -15.78 -11.64
N ARG A 386 4.66 -16.81 -11.14
CA ARG A 386 5.07 -18.23 -11.24
C ARG A 386 3.85 -19.14 -11.37
N GLU A 387 3.95 -20.22 -12.13
CA GLU A 387 2.96 -21.30 -12.23
C GLU A 387 3.49 -22.59 -11.59
#